data_AF-A0ABD3N050-F1
#
_entry.id   AF-A0ABD3N050-F1
#
_cell.length_a   1.000
_cell.length_b   1.000
_cell.length_c   1.000
_cell.angle_alpha   90.00
_cell.angle_beta   90.00
_cell.angle_gamma   90.00
#
_symmetry.space_group_name_H-M   'P 1'
#
loop_
_entity.id
_entity.type
_entity.pdbx_description
1 polymer ?
#
loop_
_entity_poly.entity_id
_entity_poly.type
_entity_poly.pdbx_seq_one_letter_code
_entity_poly.pdbx_strand_id
1 'polypeptide(L)'
;MRLGAAAGSSMRASSNIDQSFTAEIPSKQLETDLITRRRPHNSYLKILMNNSVFEDLHFLTHQLKSKWEDVGNENQCLDVGHQALSGVISDAAFQPFMNKQPQLSQESKDLHKSNPRPNLKIKTRSLQSLHMTYFFCGTMLNEMPKDQLVLLNHMFRERLTHVDNKDGAYWLRFKSIDLFPPQRQNLIAAKFESSPALDQLFEELCDVAMTPKSVTGKSDEEAEDVDKHPFELIGNRKYQFPLLRSNVFKQVKKRRQQQKHNDNTTSPWVAHVTLANIVGGKNSGIKQLGQWLNDQQLKPEACLSHREDIAVKGLSLGGPYPEHVDLDWDFPFDL
;
A
#
# COMPACT_ATOMS: atom_id res chain seq x y z
N MET A 1 44.50 -33.83 -33.27
CA MET A 1 45.58 -34.15 -32.32
C MET A 1 44.97 -34.62 -31.01
N ARG A 2 45.46 -35.75 -30.50
CA ARG A 2 45.34 -36.31 -29.14
C ARG A 2 43.95 -36.51 -28.52
N LEU A 3 43.51 -37.76 -28.65
CA LEU A 3 42.70 -38.53 -27.69
C LEU A 3 43.42 -38.65 -26.33
N GLY A 4 42.66 -38.68 -25.24
CA GLY A 4 43.12 -39.05 -23.89
C GLY A 4 41.99 -39.72 -23.12
N ALA A 5 42.21 -41.00 -22.78
CA ALA A 5 41.28 -41.93 -22.15
C ALA A 5 41.70 -42.27 -20.70
N ALA A 6 40.83 -43.04 -20.02
CA ALA A 6 41.00 -43.80 -18.76
C ALA A 6 40.93 -42.98 -17.45
N ALA A 7 40.44 -43.45 -16.30
CA ALA A 7 40.03 -44.77 -15.77
C ALA A 7 38.88 -44.53 -14.75
N GLY A 8 37.97 -45.44 -14.38
CA GLY A 8 38.15 -46.85 -14.07
C GLY A 8 38.42 -47.03 -12.56
N SER A 9 37.38 -47.03 -11.72
CA SER A 9 37.46 -47.52 -10.34
C SER A 9 36.19 -48.25 -9.92
N SER A 10 36.40 -49.55 -9.73
CA SER A 10 35.56 -50.56 -9.07
C SER A 10 35.31 -50.20 -7.61
N MET A 11 34.12 -50.51 -7.07
CA MET A 11 34.00 -51.29 -5.83
C MET A 11 32.55 -51.65 -5.47
N ARG A 12 32.35 -52.97 -5.36
CA ARG A 12 31.62 -53.75 -4.33
C ARG A 12 30.16 -53.41 -4.00
N ALA A 13 29.33 -54.41 -4.31
CA ALA A 13 28.07 -54.71 -3.64
C ALA A 13 28.26 -54.96 -2.14
N SER A 14 27.36 -54.38 -1.34
CA SER A 14 26.98 -54.87 -0.01
C SER A 14 25.49 -54.64 0.15
N SER A 15 24.75 -55.74 0.10
CA SER A 15 23.35 -55.87 0.48
C SER A 15 23.23 -55.73 2.00
N ASN A 16 22.47 -54.74 2.48
CA ASN A 16 21.86 -54.79 3.80
C ASN A 16 20.39 -54.40 3.67
N ILE A 17 19.55 -55.39 3.95
CA ILE A 17 18.11 -55.31 4.08
C ILE A 17 17.86 -54.68 5.45
N ASP A 18 17.44 -53.42 5.47
CA ASP A 18 16.83 -52.81 6.65
C ASP A 18 15.34 -52.57 6.34
N GLN A 19 14.50 -53.41 6.94
CA GLN A 19 13.06 -53.25 6.97
C GLN A 19 12.71 -52.15 7.99
N SER A 20 12.81 -50.90 7.57
CA SER A 20 12.20 -49.79 8.30
C SER A 20 10.74 -49.64 7.88
N PHE A 21 9.83 -49.90 8.82
CA PHE A 21 8.41 -49.55 8.73
C PHE A 21 8.26 -48.06 8.39
N THR A 22 8.00 -47.74 7.13
CA THR A 22 7.48 -46.43 6.73
C THR A 22 6.00 -46.41 7.03
N ALA A 23 5.61 -45.80 8.15
CA ALA A 23 4.25 -45.34 8.32
C ALA A 23 3.97 -44.31 7.22
N GLU A 24 3.11 -44.65 6.27
CA GLU A 24 2.59 -43.73 5.27
C GLU A 24 1.82 -42.61 5.99
N ILE A 25 2.50 -41.50 6.26
CA ILE A 25 1.84 -40.27 6.64
C ILE A 25 1.13 -39.76 5.36
N PRO A 26 -0.19 -39.51 5.38
CA PRO A 26 -0.91 -38.99 4.23
C PRO A 26 -0.46 -37.54 3.95
N SER A 27 0.64 -37.41 3.19
CA SER A 27 1.35 -36.15 2.93
C SER A 27 0.62 -35.20 1.97
N LYS A 28 -0.59 -35.53 1.51
CA LYS A 28 -1.39 -34.70 0.59
C LYS A 28 -2.42 -33.79 1.26
N GLN A 29 -2.74 -34.00 2.55
CA GLN A 29 -3.72 -33.15 3.26
C GLN A 29 -3.08 -31.97 4.04
N LEU A 30 -1.79 -32.04 4.41
CA LEU A 30 -1.13 -30.95 5.13
C LEU A 30 -0.73 -29.76 4.23
N GLU A 31 -0.50 -30.00 2.94
CA GLU A 31 -0.11 -28.94 1.99
C GLU A 31 -1.29 -28.04 1.62
N THR A 32 -2.51 -28.60 1.56
CA THR A 32 -3.74 -27.84 1.32
C THR A 32 -4.12 -26.92 2.49
N ASP A 33 -3.77 -27.27 3.73
CA ASP A 33 -4.11 -26.48 4.92
C ASP A 33 -3.14 -25.32 5.21
N LEU A 34 -1.92 -25.35 4.67
CA LEU A 34 -0.98 -24.23 4.76
C LEU A 34 -1.24 -23.14 3.71
N ILE A 35 -1.88 -23.49 2.59
CA ILE A 35 -2.24 -22.55 1.52
C ILE A 35 -3.49 -21.74 1.90
N THR A 36 -4.43 -22.32 2.66
CA THR A 36 -5.71 -21.66 3.02
C THR A 36 -5.59 -20.54 4.06
N ARG A 37 -4.42 -20.35 4.69
CA ARG A 37 -4.20 -19.27 5.68
C ARG A 37 -3.39 -18.08 5.19
N ARG A 38 -2.87 -18.13 3.96
CA ARG A 38 -2.23 -16.96 3.37
C ARG A 38 -3.32 -15.96 3.03
N ARG A 39 -3.40 -14.87 3.80
CA ARG A 39 -4.26 -13.72 3.46
C ARG A 39 -4.04 -13.43 1.98
N PRO A 40 -5.08 -13.33 1.15
CA PRO A 40 -4.89 -13.09 -0.28
C PRO A 40 -4.06 -11.82 -0.45
N HIS A 41 -2.91 -11.95 -1.10
CA HIS A 41 -2.04 -10.81 -1.33
C HIS A 41 -2.63 -10.03 -2.52
N ASN A 42 -2.72 -8.71 -2.39
CA ASN A 42 -3.24 -7.87 -3.45
C ASN A 42 -2.11 -7.55 -4.44
N SER A 43 -2.40 -7.68 -5.73
CA SER A 43 -1.53 -7.22 -6.81
C SER A 43 -1.81 -5.74 -7.12
N TYR A 44 -0.76 -5.02 -7.47
CA TYR A 44 -0.81 -3.59 -7.80
C TYR A 44 0.39 -3.20 -8.65
N LEU A 45 0.28 -2.15 -9.46
CA LEU A 45 1.43 -1.50 -10.07
C LEU A 45 2.06 -0.52 -9.08
N LYS A 46 3.39 -0.55 -8.96
CA LYS A 46 4.18 0.39 -8.15
C LYS A 46 5.07 1.25 -9.04
N ILE A 47 5.30 2.49 -8.61
CA ILE A 47 6.27 3.40 -9.23
C ILE A 47 7.69 2.86 -8.99
N LEU A 48 8.51 2.84 -10.04
CA LEU A 48 9.95 2.62 -9.96
C LEU A 48 10.68 3.96 -9.81
N MET A 49 11.49 4.09 -8.77
CA MET A 49 12.33 5.27 -8.48
C MET A 49 13.74 4.82 -8.09
N ASN A 50 14.68 5.76 -7.97
CA ASN A 50 15.99 5.47 -7.37
C ASN A 50 15.84 5.01 -5.92
N ASN A 51 16.58 3.97 -5.53
CA ASN A 51 16.56 3.44 -4.16
C ASN A 51 16.95 4.47 -3.10
N SER A 52 17.82 5.43 -3.45
CA SER A 52 18.21 6.53 -2.57
C SER A 52 17.00 7.31 -2.02
N VAL A 53 15.92 7.45 -2.81
CA VAL A 53 14.69 8.11 -2.35
C VAL A 53 14.07 7.34 -1.17
N PHE A 54 14.03 6.02 -1.23
CA PHE A 54 13.49 5.20 -0.15
C PHE A 54 14.42 5.17 1.07
N GLU A 55 15.73 5.24 0.86
CA GLU A 55 16.72 5.36 1.95
C GLU A 55 16.53 6.67 2.70
N ASP A 56 16.41 7.79 1.98
CA ASP A 56 16.16 9.12 2.57
C ASP A 56 14.84 9.14 3.36
N LEU A 57 13.75 8.62 2.76
CA LEU A 57 12.45 8.53 3.43
C LEU A 57 12.49 7.64 4.68
N HIS A 58 13.20 6.51 4.61
CA HIS A 58 13.36 5.61 5.75
C HIS A 58 14.13 6.29 6.89
N PHE A 59 15.24 6.96 6.57
CA PHE A 59 16.04 7.73 7.53
C PHE A 59 15.21 8.85 8.19
N LEU A 60 14.49 9.62 7.39
CA LEU A 60 13.58 10.67 7.86
C LEU A 60 12.51 10.12 8.82
N THR A 61 11.96 8.95 8.52
CA THR A 61 10.94 8.32 9.38
C THR A 61 11.51 7.95 10.75
N HIS A 62 12.76 7.48 10.83
CA HIS A 62 13.41 7.19 12.11
C HIS A 62 13.70 8.47 12.90
N GLN A 63 14.15 9.54 12.25
CA GLN A 63 14.31 10.85 12.90
C GLN A 63 12.98 11.37 13.46
N LEU A 64 11.91 11.30 12.68
CA LEU A 64 10.58 11.71 13.11
C LEU A 64 10.09 10.92 14.32
N LYS A 65 10.29 9.59 14.30
CA LYS A 65 9.95 8.74 15.43
C LYS A 65 10.73 9.15 16.68
N SER A 66 12.05 9.32 16.59
CA SER A 66 12.89 9.71 17.72
C SER A 66 12.42 11.03 18.33
N LYS A 67 12.26 12.08 17.49
CA LYS A 67 11.81 13.40 17.95
C LYS A 67 10.43 13.36 18.61
N TRP A 68 9.51 12.55 18.09
CA TRP A 68 8.18 12.39 18.68
C TRP A 68 8.24 11.69 20.05
N GLU A 69 9.09 10.68 20.19
CA GLU A 69 9.29 9.98 21.47
C GLU A 69 9.88 10.90 22.53
N ASP A 70 10.77 11.82 22.15
CA ASP A 70 11.33 12.84 23.05
C ASP A 70 10.26 13.82 23.55
N VAL A 71 9.39 14.34 22.66
CA VAL A 71 8.25 15.22 23.02
C VAL A 71 7.27 14.52 23.97
N GLY A 72 7.07 13.21 23.79
CA GLY A 72 6.21 12.41 24.66
C GLY A 72 6.74 12.27 26.10
N ASN A 73 8.06 12.27 26.28
CA ASN A 73 8.69 12.17 27.59
C ASN A 73 8.61 13.48 28.38
N GLU A 74 8.73 14.62 27.71
CA GLU A 74 8.62 15.94 28.35
C GLU A 74 7.22 16.21 28.90
N ASN A 75 6.18 15.89 28.12
CA ASN A 75 4.79 16.12 28.53
C ASN A 75 4.33 15.18 29.66
N GLN A 76 4.90 13.96 29.74
CA GLN A 76 4.63 13.04 30.84
C GLN A 76 5.24 13.52 32.17
N CYS A 77 6.30 14.34 32.13
CA CYS A 77 6.91 14.92 33.32
C CYS A 77 6.02 15.99 33.97
N LEU A 78 5.27 16.76 33.18
CA LEU A 78 4.46 17.88 33.66
C LEU A 78 3.12 17.46 34.29
N ASP A 79 2.53 16.35 33.85
CA ASP A 79 1.19 15.93 34.32
C ASP A 79 1.21 15.27 35.72
N VAL A 80 2.38 14.85 36.20
CA VAL A 80 2.55 14.32 37.58
C VAL A 80 2.56 15.46 38.62
N GLY A 81 2.93 16.68 38.22
CA GLY A 81 3.02 17.84 39.12
C GLY A 81 1.67 18.48 39.48
N HIS A 82 0.66 18.38 38.63
CA HIS A 82 -0.62 19.05 38.88
C HIS A 82 -1.62 18.22 39.70
N GLN A 83 -1.49 16.88 39.74
CA GLN A 83 -2.34 16.06 40.61
C GLN A 83 -1.88 16.03 42.07
N ALA A 84 -0.64 16.45 42.37
CA ALA A 84 -0.12 16.50 43.74
C ALA A 84 -0.43 17.81 44.49
N LEU A 85 -0.86 18.87 43.80
CA LEU A 85 -1.08 20.20 44.41
C LEU A 85 -2.55 20.64 44.48
N SER A 86 -3.51 19.88 43.92
CA SER A 86 -4.94 20.21 44.04
C SER A 86 -5.60 19.69 45.32
N GLY A 87 -4.82 19.21 46.29
CA GLY A 87 -5.30 18.59 47.53
C GLY A 87 -5.39 19.49 48.77
N VAL A 88 -4.93 20.75 48.72
CA VAL A 88 -4.86 21.60 49.93
C VAL A 88 -5.19 23.05 49.62
N ILE A 89 -6.44 23.38 49.31
CA ILE A 89 -7.10 24.60 49.80
C ILE A 89 -8.57 24.25 50.05
N SER A 90 -8.87 23.91 51.30
CA SER A 90 -10.19 24.09 51.87
C SER A 90 -10.21 25.49 52.46
N ASP A 91 -11.11 26.36 52.01
CA ASP A 91 -11.67 27.36 52.93
C ASP A 91 -13.10 27.72 52.52
N ALA A 92 -13.94 27.78 53.54
CA ALA A 92 -15.39 27.66 53.49
C ALA A 92 -16.12 28.99 53.32
N ALA A 93 -17.29 28.97 52.66
CA ALA A 93 -18.43 29.81 53.04
C ALA A 93 -19.76 29.31 52.40
N PHE A 94 -20.59 28.71 53.26
CA PHE A 94 -22.05 28.84 53.37
C PHE A 94 -22.94 28.96 52.11
N GLN A 95 -23.91 28.04 51.99
CA GLN A 95 -25.37 28.30 51.90
C GLN A 95 -26.14 27.01 52.28
N PRO A 96 -27.22 27.07 53.08
CA PRO A 96 -27.98 25.89 53.49
C PRO A 96 -29.24 25.72 52.65
N PHE A 97 -29.58 24.50 52.21
CA PHE A 97 -30.99 24.12 52.07
C PHE A 97 -31.19 22.59 52.11
N MET A 98 -32.29 22.21 52.74
CA MET A 98 -32.60 20.91 53.32
C MET A 98 -33.05 19.81 52.35
N ASN A 99 -32.73 18.57 52.77
CA ASN A 99 -33.50 17.32 52.68
C ASN A 99 -33.97 16.79 51.31
N LYS A 100 -33.37 15.66 50.90
CA LYS A 100 -34.00 14.32 50.97
C LYS A 100 -32.99 13.21 50.61
N GLN A 101 -32.53 12.48 51.63
CA GLN A 101 -32.13 11.06 51.55
C GLN A 101 -33.36 10.19 51.93
N PRO A 102 -33.39 8.85 51.77
CA PRO A 102 -32.32 7.90 51.37
C PRO A 102 -32.77 6.96 50.21
N GLN A 103 -31.91 6.15 49.58
CA GLN A 103 -31.63 4.78 50.02
C GLN A 103 -30.26 4.30 49.55
N LEU A 104 -29.56 3.70 50.52
CA LEU A 104 -28.35 2.90 50.40
C LEU A 104 -28.63 1.67 49.51
N SER A 105 -27.79 1.46 48.52
CA SER A 105 -27.48 0.12 48.02
C SER A 105 -25.97 -0.03 47.94
N GLN A 106 -25.53 -1.13 48.54
CA GLN A 106 -24.18 -1.45 48.96
C GLN A 106 -23.18 -1.59 47.82
N GLU A 107 -21.96 -1.16 48.17
CA GLU A 107 -20.66 -1.72 47.78
C GLU A 107 -20.65 -2.80 46.69
N SER A 108 -20.13 -2.43 45.53
CA SER A 108 -19.30 -3.33 44.72
C SER A 108 -18.00 -2.59 44.45
N LYS A 109 -17.01 -2.84 45.33
CA LYS A 109 -15.62 -2.39 45.18
C LYS A 109 -14.94 -3.18 44.06
N ASP A 110 -15.44 -3.04 42.83
CA ASP A 110 -14.66 -3.38 41.65
C ASP A 110 -13.80 -2.17 41.33
N LEU A 111 -12.66 -2.10 42.03
CA LEU A 111 -11.49 -1.33 41.60
C LEU A 111 -11.09 -1.87 40.23
N HIS A 112 -11.77 -1.38 39.20
CA HIS A 112 -11.37 -1.55 37.82
C HIS A 112 -9.97 -0.98 37.73
N LYS A 113 -8.98 -1.89 37.76
CA LYS A 113 -7.61 -1.64 37.30
C LYS A 113 -7.76 -1.12 35.88
N SER A 114 -7.87 0.20 35.74
CA SER A 114 -7.87 0.85 34.45
C SER A 114 -6.47 0.63 33.93
N ASN A 115 -6.31 -0.40 33.11
CA ASN A 115 -5.03 -0.65 32.44
C ASN A 115 -4.66 0.66 31.74
N PRO A 116 -3.50 1.25 32.07
CA PRO A 116 -3.08 2.52 31.48
C PRO A 116 -3.14 2.33 29.97
N ARG A 117 -3.98 3.15 29.31
CA ARG A 117 -4.18 3.02 27.87
C ARG A 117 -2.82 3.18 27.20
N PRO A 118 -2.48 2.32 26.23
CA PRO A 118 -1.16 2.35 25.61
C PRO A 118 -0.93 3.72 24.97
N ASN A 119 0.21 4.33 25.32
CA ASN A 119 0.71 5.56 24.70
C ASN A 119 0.74 5.39 23.17
N LEU A 120 0.55 6.49 22.45
CA LEU A 120 0.62 6.52 20.99
C LEU A 120 2.05 6.13 20.56
N LYS A 121 2.17 5.09 19.72
CA LYS A 121 3.46 4.59 19.23
C LYS A 121 3.52 4.66 17.71
N ILE A 122 4.66 5.09 17.19
CA ILE A 122 4.98 5.08 15.76
C ILE A 122 5.75 3.79 15.44
N LYS A 123 5.16 2.93 14.61
CA LYS A 123 5.80 1.71 14.10
C LYS A 123 6.25 1.93 12.66
N THR A 124 7.55 2.19 12.49
CA THR A 124 8.16 2.42 11.17
C THR A 124 8.09 1.18 10.29
N ARG A 125 8.02 1.41 8.97
CA ARG A 125 8.14 0.37 7.95
C ARG A 125 9.60 0.02 7.73
N SER A 126 9.88 -1.22 7.31
CA SER A 126 11.22 -1.58 6.85
C SER A 126 11.49 -0.95 5.48
N LEU A 127 12.76 -0.64 5.20
CA LEU A 127 13.20 -0.09 3.91
C LEU A 127 12.67 -0.90 2.71
N GLN A 128 12.80 -2.23 2.76
CA GLN A 128 12.34 -3.15 1.71
C GLN A 128 10.82 -3.14 1.47
N SER A 129 10.04 -2.68 2.45
CA SER A 129 8.58 -2.59 2.35
C SER A 129 8.09 -1.25 1.81
N LEU A 130 8.96 -0.23 1.73
CA LEU A 130 8.63 1.07 1.18
C LEU A 130 8.43 0.97 -0.33
N HIS A 131 7.29 1.47 -0.80
CA HIS A 131 6.96 1.60 -2.21
C HIS A 131 5.83 2.61 -2.36
N MET A 132 5.64 3.12 -3.58
CA MET A 132 4.49 3.94 -3.94
C MET A 132 3.55 3.11 -4.82
N THR A 133 2.34 2.86 -4.33
CA THR A 133 1.29 2.21 -5.12
C THR A 133 0.73 3.20 -6.15
N TYR A 134 0.83 2.83 -7.42
CA TYR A 134 0.29 3.61 -8.53
C TYR A 134 -1.14 3.15 -8.85
N PHE A 135 -1.31 1.86 -9.18
CA PHE A 135 -2.57 1.31 -9.65
C PHE A 135 -2.91 0.01 -8.90
N PHE A 136 -4.07 -0.08 -8.25
CA PHE A 136 -4.42 -1.23 -7.41
C PHE A 136 -5.35 -2.21 -8.13
N CYS A 137 -4.85 -3.42 -8.41
CA CYS A 137 -5.60 -4.47 -9.10
C CYS A 137 -6.37 -5.40 -8.14
N GLY A 138 -5.92 -5.51 -6.87
CA GLY A 138 -6.49 -6.43 -5.89
C GLY A 138 -6.08 -7.88 -6.15
N THR A 139 -6.93 -8.85 -5.81
CA THR A 139 -6.66 -10.28 -6.05
C THR A 139 -6.97 -10.72 -7.48
N MET A 140 -7.59 -9.84 -8.26
CA MET A 140 -8.24 -10.15 -9.52
C MET A 140 -7.28 -10.64 -10.61
N LEU A 141 -6.00 -10.24 -10.58
CA LEU A 141 -5.04 -10.67 -11.61
C LEU A 141 -4.80 -12.17 -11.56
N ASN A 142 -4.74 -12.77 -10.38
CA ASN A 142 -4.56 -14.22 -10.23
C ASN A 142 -5.81 -15.00 -10.63
N GLU A 143 -6.98 -14.37 -10.56
CA GLU A 143 -8.27 -14.95 -10.94
C GLU A 143 -8.59 -14.75 -12.43
N MET A 144 -7.81 -13.92 -13.13
CA MET A 144 -8.06 -13.52 -14.51
C MET A 144 -7.56 -14.60 -15.49
N PRO A 145 -8.36 -15.00 -16.49
CA PRO A 145 -7.92 -15.93 -17.53
C PRO A 145 -6.63 -15.49 -18.24
N LYS A 146 -5.86 -16.46 -18.73
CA LYS A 146 -4.55 -16.21 -19.38
C LYS A 146 -4.66 -15.22 -20.54
N ASP A 147 -5.63 -15.41 -21.44
CA ASP A 147 -5.89 -14.53 -22.58
C ASP A 147 -6.22 -13.09 -22.15
N GLN A 148 -7.00 -12.93 -21.09
CA GLN A 148 -7.29 -11.62 -20.49
C GLN A 148 -6.03 -10.95 -19.94
N LEU A 149 -5.15 -11.69 -19.26
CA LEU A 149 -3.90 -11.14 -18.73
C LEU A 149 -2.94 -10.72 -19.84
N VAL A 150 -2.79 -11.55 -20.88
CA VAL A 150 -1.96 -11.19 -22.05
C VAL A 150 -2.47 -9.91 -22.69
N LEU A 151 -3.80 -9.80 -22.89
CA LEU A 151 -4.40 -8.62 -23.46
C LEU A 151 -4.24 -7.38 -22.58
N LEU A 152 -4.49 -7.50 -21.26
CA LEU A 152 -4.31 -6.39 -20.32
C LEU A 152 -2.86 -5.90 -20.31
N ASN A 153 -1.90 -6.81 -20.26
CA ASN A 153 -0.47 -6.48 -20.30
C ASN A 153 -0.12 -5.76 -21.60
N HIS A 154 -0.58 -6.27 -22.75
CA HIS A 154 -0.39 -5.64 -24.05
C HIS A 154 -0.97 -4.22 -24.10
N MET A 155 -2.22 -4.03 -23.66
CA MET A 155 -2.86 -2.71 -23.62
C MET A 155 -2.14 -1.74 -22.68
N PHE A 156 -1.62 -2.22 -21.54
CA PHE A 156 -0.79 -1.39 -20.67
C PHE A 156 0.48 -0.96 -21.39
N ARG A 157 1.22 -1.89 -22.01
CA ARG A 157 2.44 -1.56 -22.78
C ARG A 157 2.17 -0.56 -23.89
N GLU A 158 1.10 -0.75 -24.65
CA GLU A 158 0.70 0.17 -25.71
C GLU A 158 0.56 1.61 -25.18
N ARG A 159 -0.18 1.80 -24.07
CA ARG A 159 -0.33 3.13 -23.43
C ARG A 159 0.99 3.72 -22.97
N LEU A 160 1.87 2.90 -22.40
CA LEU A 160 3.17 3.33 -21.91
C LEU A 160 4.15 3.71 -23.03
N THR A 161 4.00 3.12 -24.23
CA THR A 161 4.85 3.43 -25.42
C THR A 161 4.40 4.68 -26.18
N HIS A 162 3.13 5.08 -26.09
CA HIS A 162 2.58 6.18 -26.87
C HIS A 162 2.86 7.56 -26.29
N VAL A 163 3.28 7.62 -25.02
CA VAL A 163 3.73 8.86 -24.43
C VAL A 163 5.17 9.05 -24.86
N ASP A 164 5.37 9.93 -25.83
CA ASP A 164 6.65 10.40 -26.34
C ASP A 164 7.45 10.90 -25.12
N ASN A 165 8.22 10.00 -24.49
CA ASN A 165 8.86 10.22 -23.19
C ASN A 165 10.13 11.06 -23.35
N LYS A 166 9.99 12.18 -24.06
CA LYS A 166 11.02 13.17 -24.23
C LYS A 166 11.21 13.85 -22.88
N ASP A 167 12.41 13.72 -22.34
CA ASP A 167 12.98 14.58 -21.30
C ASP A 167 12.22 14.65 -19.97
N GLY A 168 12.08 13.52 -19.26
CA GLY A 168 11.68 13.55 -17.85
C GLY A 168 10.22 14.00 -17.60
N ALA A 169 9.33 13.72 -18.56
CA ALA A 169 7.90 14.02 -18.45
C ALA A 169 7.26 13.41 -17.18
N TYR A 170 7.78 12.28 -16.70
CA TYR A 170 7.32 11.60 -15.49
C TYR A 170 8.20 11.93 -14.28
N TRP A 171 7.68 12.78 -13.40
CA TRP A 171 8.36 13.16 -12.17
C TRP A 171 7.42 13.18 -10.97
N LEU A 172 8.04 13.11 -9.79
CA LEU A 172 7.41 13.28 -8.49
C LEU A 172 8.16 14.35 -7.69
N ARG A 173 7.45 15.24 -7.03
CA ARG A 173 8.04 16.26 -6.14
C ARG A 173 7.53 16.04 -4.74
N PHE A 174 8.45 15.93 -3.78
CA PHE A 174 8.06 15.76 -2.38
C PHE A 174 7.31 17.00 -1.89
N LYS A 175 6.17 16.79 -1.23
CA LYS A 175 5.28 17.86 -0.78
C LYS A 175 5.25 17.97 0.75
N SER A 176 4.96 16.88 1.44
CA SER A 176 4.78 16.90 2.90
C SER A 176 4.82 15.50 3.53
N ILE A 177 4.85 15.45 4.86
CA ILE A 177 4.57 14.25 5.65
C ILE A 177 3.33 14.48 6.47
N ASP A 178 2.30 13.67 6.21
CA ASP A 178 0.99 13.84 6.82
C ASP A 178 0.45 12.52 7.38
N LEU A 179 -0.61 12.64 8.17
CA LEU A 179 -1.44 11.50 8.56
C LEU A 179 -2.32 11.03 7.39
N PHE A 180 -2.40 9.71 7.20
CA PHE A 180 -3.14 9.09 6.11
C PHE A 180 -3.93 7.83 6.56
N PRO A 181 -5.05 7.48 5.90
CA PRO A 181 -5.88 8.38 5.09
C PRO A 181 -6.52 9.45 5.98
N PRO A 182 -6.95 10.62 5.44
CA PRO A 182 -7.40 11.76 6.23
C PRO A 182 -8.49 11.46 7.28
N GLN A 183 -9.34 10.47 7.01
CA GLN A 183 -10.45 10.09 7.91
C GLN A 183 -10.06 9.10 9.01
N ARG A 184 -8.99 8.31 8.81
CA ARG A 184 -8.55 7.29 9.79
C ARG A 184 -7.29 7.69 10.53
N GLN A 185 -6.41 8.47 9.90
CA GLN A 185 -5.19 9.04 10.48
C GLN A 185 -4.34 8.01 11.22
N ASN A 186 -4.29 6.78 10.69
CA ASN A 186 -3.62 5.65 11.35
C ASN A 186 -2.27 5.31 10.71
N LEU A 187 -1.86 6.07 9.69
CA LEU A 187 -0.59 5.95 8.97
C LEU A 187 0.10 7.30 8.92
N ILE A 188 1.43 7.29 8.87
CA ILE A 188 2.25 8.43 8.47
C ILE A 188 2.69 8.17 7.04
N ALA A 189 2.50 9.13 6.14
CA ALA A 189 2.84 9.00 4.73
C ALA A 189 3.59 10.24 4.21
N ALA A 190 4.61 10.02 3.39
CA ALA A 190 5.19 11.05 2.54
C ALA A 190 4.30 11.25 1.33
N LYS A 191 3.85 12.49 1.10
CA LYS A 191 3.05 12.89 -0.05
C LYS A 191 3.92 13.54 -1.12
N PHE A 192 3.55 13.28 -2.35
CA PHE A 192 4.20 13.81 -3.53
C PHE A 192 3.19 14.51 -4.41
N GLU A 193 3.65 15.54 -5.10
CA GLU A 193 3.04 16.07 -6.30
C GLU A 193 3.54 15.26 -7.50
N SER A 194 2.63 14.86 -8.38
CA SER A 194 2.93 14.14 -9.63
C SER A 194 2.93 15.09 -10.81
N SER A 195 3.72 14.77 -11.83
CA SER A 195 3.65 15.48 -13.10
C SER A 195 2.30 15.27 -13.78
N PRO A 196 1.81 16.25 -14.57
CA PRO A 196 0.56 16.08 -15.33
C PRO A 196 0.57 14.86 -16.25
N ALA A 197 1.72 14.52 -16.85
CA ALA A 197 1.85 13.33 -17.70
C ALA A 197 1.67 12.03 -16.90
N LEU A 198 2.18 11.98 -15.67
CA LEU A 198 2.00 10.82 -14.79
C LEU A 198 0.55 10.69 -14.31
N ASP A 199 -0.14 11.80 -14.09
CA ASP A 199 -1.57 11.79 -13.78
C ASP A 199 -2.42 11.33 -14.97
N GLN A 200 -2.10 11.81 -16.18
CA GLN A 200 -2.76 11.39 -17.41
C GLN A 200 -2.60 9.87 -17.63
N LEU A 201 -1.38 9.36 -17.50
CA LEU A 201 -1.11 7.92 -17.62
C LEU A 201 -1.96 7.11 -16.63
N PHE A 202 -2.17 7.62 -15.41
CA PHE A 202 -2.99 6.93 -14.42
C PHE A 202 -4.45 6.81 -14.88
N GLU A 203 -5.01 7.87 -15.45
CA GLU A 203 -6.37 7.86 -16.01
C GLU A 203 -6.45 6.92 -17.23
N GLU A 204 -5.45 6.91 -18.11
CA GLU A 204 -5.41 6.01 -19.26
C GLU A 204 -5.41 4.53 -18.83
N LEU A 205 -4.64 4.16 -17.79
CA LEU A 205 -4.68 2.80 -17.23
C LEU A 205 -6.05 2.48 -16.59
N CYS A 206 -6.68 3.48 -15.94
CA CYS A 206 -8.03 3.33 -15.43
C CYS A 206 -9.03 3.09 -16.57
N ASP A 207 -8.90 3.79 -17.69
CA ASP A 207 -9.78 3.64 -18.85
C ASP A 207 -9.63 2.28 -19.51
N VAL A 208 -8.39 1.79 -19.68
CA VAL A 208 -8.13 0.40 -20.12
C VAL A 208 -8.90 -0.59 -19.24
N ALA A 209 -8.80 -0.45 -17.91
CA ALA A 209 -9.49 -1.31 -16.97
C ALA A 209 -11.02 -1.16 -16.95
N MET A 210 -11.54 0.00 -17.37
CA MET A 210 -12.96 0.34 -17.35
C MET A 210 -13.66 0.15 -18.69
N THR A 211 -12.96 -0.20 -19.78
CA THR A 211 -13.49 -0.24 -21.15
C THR A 211 -14.88 -0.93 -21.20
N PRO A 212 -15.92 -0.25 -21.71
CA PRO A 212 -17.28 -0.77 -21.75
C PRO A 212 -17.45 -1.85 -22.81
N LYS A 213 -18.33 -2.82 -22.54
CA LYS A 213 -18.79 -3.78 -23.54
C LYS A 213 -19.38 -2.93 -24.65
N SER A 214 -18.82 -2.97 -25.85
CA SER A 214 -19.63 -2.61 -27.00
C SER A 214 -20.77 -3.63 -26.97
N VAL A 215 -21.98 -3.16 -26.68
CA VAL A 215 -23.17 -3.88 -27.08
C VAL A 215 -23.16 -3.76 -28.59
N THR A 216 -22.39 -4.63 -29.26
CA THR A 216 -22.55 -4.89 -30.69
C THR A 216 -23.95 -5.48 -30.80
N GLY A 217 -24.92 -4.57 -30.91
CA GLY A 217 -26.25 -4.91 -31.37
C GLY A 217 -26.07 -5.46 -32.76
N LYS A 218 -26.38 -6.75 -32.90
CA LYS A 218 -26.91 -7.41 -34.10
C LYS A 218 -27.04 -6.46 -35.30
N SER A 219 -25.96 -6.27 -36.04
CA SER A 219 -26.06 -6.10 -37.48
C SER A 219 -25.59 -7.43 -38.02
N ASP A 220 -26.56 -8.32 -38.15
CA ASP A 220 -26.42 -9.50 -38.98
C ASP A 220 -25.94 -9.04 -40.37
N GLU A 221 -25.05 -9.83 -40.99
CA GLU A 221 -24.60 -9.68 -42.38
C GLU A 221 -23.50 -8.64 -42.62
N GLU A 222 -22.23 -8.99 -42.38
CA GLU A 222 -21.17 -8.70 -43.36
C GLU A 222 -20.01 -9.68 -43.19
N ALA A 223 -19.62 -10.26 -44.32
CA ALA A 223 -18.92 -11.53 -44.42
C ALA A 223 -17.43 -11.46 -44.08
N GLU A 224 -16.99 -12.62 -43.60
CA GLU A 224 -15.65 -13.11 -43.31
C GLU A 224 -14.50 -12.55 -44.17
N ASP A 225 -13.54 -11.92 -43.50
CA ASP A 225 -12.18 -11.71 -44.00
C ASP A 225 -11.24 -12.46 -43.04
N VAL A 226 -10.87 -13.69 -43.42
CA VAL A 226 -10.39 -14.77 -42.53
C VAL A 226 -8.90 -14.66 -42.17
N ASP A 227 -8.13 -13.75 -42.76
CA ASP A 227 -6.67 -13.70 -42.59
C ASP A 227 -6.12 -12.53 -41.78
N LYS A 228 -6.96 -11.77 -41.05
CA LYS A 228 -6.47 -10.66 -40.23
C LYS A 228 -5.82 -11.17 -38.95
N HIS A 229 -4.58 -10.73 -38.72
CA HIS A 229 -3.75 -11.08 -37.57
C HIS A 229 -4.56 -10.88 -36.27
N PRO A 230 -4.50 -11.80 -35.28
CA PRO A 230 -5.31 -11.74 -34.05
C PRO A 230 -5.23 -10.42 -33.29
N PHE A 231 -4.18 -9.64 -33.51
CA PHE A 231 -3.92 -8.35 -32.86
C PHE A 231 -4.53 -7.14 -33.58
N GLU A 232 -4.75 -7.19 -34.91
CA GLU A 232 -5.38 -6.06 -35.63
C GLU A 232 -6.89 -5.96 -35.37
N LEU A 233 -7.52 -7.05 -34.93
CA LEU A 233 -8.92 -7.08 -34.50
C LEU A 233 -9.16 -6.44 -33.12
N ILE A 234 -8.09 -6.17 -32.35
CA ILE A 234 -8.18 -5.60 -31.01
C ILE A 234 -8.47 -4.09 -31.08
N GLY A 235 -8.02 -3.39 -32.13
CA GLY A 235 -8.20 -1.94 -32.28
C GLY A 235 -9.66 -1.47 -32.33
N ASN A 236 -10.60 -2.36 -32.68
CA ASN A 236 -12.03 -2.02 -32.82
C ASN A 236 -12.98 -2.79 -31.90
N ARG A 237 -12.52 -3.84 -31.19
CA ARG A 237 -13.38 -4.60 -30.26
C ARG A 237 -13.21 -4.07 -28.86
N LYS A 238 -14.26 -3.44 -28.30
CA LYS A 238 -14.24 -2.96 -26.92
C LYS A 238 -14.21 -4.16 -25.96
N TYR A 239 -13.02 -4.50 -25.51
CA TYR A 239 -12.80 -5.57 -24.53
C TYR A 239 -13.28 -5.16 -23.14
N GLN A 240 -13.56 -6.14 -22.28
CA GLN A 240 -13.89 -5.88 -20.88
C GLN A 240 -13.04 -6.73 -19.95
N PHE A 241 -12.66 -6.12 -18.82
CA PHE A 241 -12.09 -6.81 -17.67
C PHE A 241 -13.09 -6.75 -16.50
N PRO A 242 -14.14 -7.58 -16.45
CA PRO A 242 -15.24 -7.41 -15.48
C PRO A 242 -14.76 -7.37 -14.03
N LEU A 243 -13.80 -8.24 -13.69
CA LEU A 243 -13.19 -8.34 -12.37
C LEU A 243 -12.47 -7.03 -12.00
N LEU A 244 -11.60 -6.54 -12.90
CA LEU A 244 -10.82 -5.32 -12.67
C LEU A 244 -11.71 -4.06 -12.66
N ARG A 245 -12.66 -3.98 -13.60
CA ARG A 245 -13.61 -2.85 -13.75
C ARG A 245 -14.33 -2.55 -12.44
N SER A 246 -14.81 -3.58 -11.74
CA SER A 246 -15.57 -3.37 -10.50
C SER A 246 -14.73 -2.70 -9.41
N ASN A 247 -13.45 -3.05 -9.30
CA ASN A 247 -12.51 -2.50 -8.32
C ASN A 247 -12.05 -1.11 -8.71
N VAL A 248 -11.66 -0.91 -9.97
CA VAL A 248 -11.21 0.38 -10.50
C VAL A 248 -12.36 1.38 -10.43
N PHE A 249 -13.57 1.00 -10.82
CA PHE A 249 -14.75 1.87 -10.73
C PHE A 249 -15.01 2.35 -9.29
N LYS A 250 -14.94 1.44 -8.30
CA LYS A 250 -15.10 1.81 -6.88
C LYS A 250 -14.01 2.79 -6.43
N GLN A 251 -12.77 2.57 -6.85
CA GLN A 251 -11.64 3.44 -6.51
C GLN A 251 -11.81 4.83 -7.13
N VAL A 252 -12.02 4.91 -8.45
CA VAL A 252 -12.19 6.15 -9.21
C VAL A 252 -13.40 6.93 -8.69
N LYS A 253 -14.55 6.26 -8.47
CA LYS A 253 -15.76 6.91 -7.92
C LYS A 253 -15.49 7.52 -6.55
N LYS A 254 -14.86 6.77 -5.64
CA LYS A 254 -14.54 7.25 -4.28
C LYS A 254 -13.58 8.45 -4.33
N ARG A 255 -12.58 8.42 -5.21
CA ARG A 255 -11.61 9.51 -5.39
C ARG A 255 -12.26 10.77 -5.93
N ARG A 256 -13.08 10.66 -6.99
CA ARG A 256 -13.84 11.79 -7.55
C ARG A 256 -14.80 12.41 -6.54
N GLN A 257 -15.40 11.61 -5.66
CA GLN A 257 -16.22 12.14 -4.55
C GLN A 257 -15.39 12.92 -3.53
N GLN A 258 -14.18 12.46 -3.21
CA GLN A 258 -13.28 13.16 -2.29
C GLN A 258 -12.75 14.48 -2.88
N GLN A 259 -12.51 14.51 -4.20
CA GLN A 259 -12.07 15.73 -4.89
C GLN A 259 -13.13 16.82 -4.92
N LYS A 260 -14.42 16.48 -5.05
CA LYS A 260 -15.52 17.47 -5.02
C LYS A 260 -15.58 18.31 -3.74
N HIS A 261 -14.91 17.87 -2.67
CA HIS A 261 -14.83 18.60 -1.41
C HIS A 261 -13.51 19.37 -1.23
N ASN A 262 -12.57 19.26 -2.17
CA ASN A 262 -11.24 19.82 -2.05
C ASN A 262 -10.88 20.54 -3.37
N ASP A 263 -11.22 21.82 -3.46
CA ASP A 263 -11.20 22.62 -4.69
C ASP A 263 -9.83 22.75 -5.39
N ASN A 264 -8.74 22.33 -4.75
CA ASN A 264 -7.38 22.58 -5.23
C ASN A 264 -6.64 21.34 -5.76
N THR A 265 -7.24 20.14 -5.80
CA THR A 265 -6.57 18.92 -6.29
C THR A 265 -7.26 18.33 -7.49
N THR A 266 -6.60 18.38 -8.65
CA THR A 266 -7.11 17.88 -9.94
C THR A 266 -6.87 16.38 -10.14
N SER A 267 -5.81 15.81 -9.56
CA SER A 267 -5.47 14.38 -9.75
C SER A 267 -6.30 13.45 -8.85
N PRO A 268 -6.95 12.40 -9.40
CA PRO A 268 -7.70 11.42 -8.62
C PRO A 268 -6.78 10.46 -7.86
N TRP A 269 -5.49 10.42 -8.20
CA TRP A 269 -4.47 9.66 -7.49
C TRP A 269 -3.71 10.56 -6.52
N VAL A 270 -3.46 10.05 -5.31
CA VAL A 270 -2.61 10.72 -4.33
C VAL A 270 -1.28 9.98 -4.30
N ALA A 271 -0.25 10.55 -4.91
CA ALA A 271 1.09 10.00 -4.89
C ALA A 271 1.64 10.03 -3.45
N HIS A 272 1.82 8.84 -2.85
CA HIS A 272 2.32 8.75 -1.47
C HIS A 272 3.08 7.45 -1.20
N VAL A 273 4.01 7.52 -0.25
CA VAL A 273 4.71 6.36 0.33
C VAL A 273 4.30 6.24 1.80
N THR A 274 3.80 5.08 2.20
CA THR A 274 3.47 4.83 3.62
C THR A 274 4.75 4.57 4.41
N LEU A 275 5.04 5.43 5.38
CA LEU A 275 6.28 5.42 6.16
C LEU A 275 6.15 4.66 7.48
N ALA A 276 5.03 4.81 8.17
CA ALA A 276 4.81 4.21 9.47
C ALA A 276 3.33 3.96 9.76
N ASN A 277 3.06 3.04 10.68
CA ASN A 277 1.75 2.84 11.27
C ASN A 277 1.69 3.51 12.65
N ILE A 278 0.55 4.10 12.98
CA ILE A 278 0.27 4.60 14.33
C ILE A 278 -0.49 3.54 15.10
N VAL A 279 -0.02 3.20 16.30
CA VAL A 279 -0.59 2.15 17.14
C VAL A 279 -0.88 2.73 18.53
N GLY A 280 -2.08 2.49 19.04
CA GLY A 280 -2.51 2.99 20.34
C GLY A 280 -2.81 4.49 20.35
N GLY A 281 -2.88 5.07 21.54
CA GLY A 281 -3.21 6.48 21.74
C GLY A 281 -4.71 6.80 21.72
N LYS A 282 -5.06 7.96 22.26
CA LYS A 282 -6.39 8.56 22.13
C LYS A 282 -6.44 9.45 20.88
N ASN A 283 -7.63 9.77 20.39
CA ASN A 283 -7.81 10.69 19.26
C ASN A 283 -7.14 12.06 19.49
N SER A 284 -7.06 12.54 20.73
CA SER A 284 -6.32 13.76 21.07
C SER A 284 -4.82 13.66 20.76
N GLY A 285 -4.20 12.52 21.07
CA GLY A 285 -2.78 12.27 20.76
C GLY A 285 -2.54 12.16 19.26
N ILE A 286 -3.46 11.55 18.50
CA ILE A 286 -3.38 11.51 17.02
C ILE A 286 -3.46 12.93 16.45
N LYS A 287 -4.38 13.77 16.96
CA LYS A 287 -4.48 15.18 16.56
C LYS A 287 -3.21 15.97 16.89
N GLN A 288 -2.64 15.76 18.07
CA GLN A 288 -1.37 16.38 18.46
C GLN A 288 -0.22 15.95 17.55
N LEU A 289 -0.11 14.67 17.20
CA LEU A 289 0.87 14.18 16.24
C LEU A 289 0.67 14.82 14.86
N GLY A 290 -0.57 14.93 14.39
CA GLY A 290 -0.87 15.58 13.12
C GLY A 290 -0.48 17.05 13.11
N GLN A 291 -0.79 17.78 14.18
CA GLN A 291 -0.37 19.18 14.33
C GLN A 291 1.15 19.30 14.37
N TRP A 292 1.81 18.46 15.16
CA TRP A 292 3.27 18.44 15.26
C TRP A 292 3.94 18.17 13.91
N LEU A 293 3.45 17.20 13.12
CA LEU A 293 3.97 16.93 11.77
C LEU A 293 3.84 18.15 10.85
N ASN A 294 2.74 18.89 10.93
CA ASN A 294 2.54 20.13 10.16
C ASN A 294 3.49 21.24 10.64
N ASP A 295 3.69 21.36 11.95
CA ASP A 295 4.52 22.40 12.57
C ASP A 295 6.02 22.19 12.34
N GLN A 296 6.46 20.94 12.14
CA GLN A 296 7.87 20.66 11.83
C GLN A 296 8.34 21.35 10.56
N GLN A 297 7.44 21.90 9.73
CA GLN A 297 7.73 22.58 8.47
C GLN A 297 8.89 21.88 7.74
N LEU A 298 8.81 20.55 7.63
CA LEU A 298 9.86 19.75 7.04
C LEU A 298 10.07 20.24 5.62
N LYS A 299 11.05 21.14 5.45
CA LYS A 299 11.36 21.72 4.16
C LYS A 299 11.76 20.56 3.27
N PRO A 300 11.21 20.44 2.05
CA PRO A 300 11.59 19.41 1.10
C PRO A 300 13.12 19.26 0.97
N GLU A 301 13.80 20.41 0.99
CA GLU A 301 15.26 20.57 0.94
C GLU A 301 16.02 19.85 2.06
N ALA A 302 15.43 19.74 3.24
CA ALA A 302 16.05 19.10 4.40
C ALA A 302 15.80 17.58 4.43
N CYS A 303 14.86 17.09 3.63
CA CYS A 303 14.35 15.71 3.70
C CYS A 303 14.86 14.82 2.56
N LEU A 304 14.94 15.36 1.35
CA LEU A 304 15.47 14.67 0.18
C LEU A 304 16.58 15.57 -0.38
N SER A 305 17.82 15.10 -0.32
CA SER A 305 19.05 15.87 -0.57
C SER A 305 19.15 16.45 -2.00
N HIS A 306 18.40 17.51 -2.30
CA HIS A 306 18.50 18.35 -3.51
C HIS A 306 17.86 17.81 -4.79
N ARG A 307 16.64 17.26 -4.74
CA ARG A 307 15.87 16.99 -5.97
C ARG A 307 14.55 17.74 -5.97
N GLU A 308 14.47 18.78 -6.80
CA GLU A 308 13.18 19.44 -7.09
C GLU A 308 12.23 18.43 -7.72
N ASP A 309 12.74 17.58 -8.63
CA ASP A 309 11.97 16.54 -9.31
C ASP A 309 12.67 15.17 -9.22
N ILE A 310 11.89 14.16 -8.80
CA ILE A 310 12.29 12.77 -8.71
C ILE A 310 11.81 12.08 -9.99
N ALA A 311 12.74 11.74 -10.88
CA ALA A 311 12.44 10.99 -12.09
C ALA A 311 11.79 9.63 -11.76
N VAL A 312 10.67 9.34 -12.42
CA VAL A 312 10.04 8.02 -12.39
C VAL A 312 10.65 7.18 -13.49
N LYS A 313 11.15 5.99 -13.14
CA LYS A 313 11.84 5.08 -14.06
C LYS A 313 10.92 4.10 -14.78
N GLY A 314 9.66 4.03 -14.38
CA GLY A 314 8.71 3.06 -14.89
C GLY A 314 7.71 2.58 -13.86
N LEU A 315 6.99 1.53 -14.22
CA LEU A 315 6.08 0.80 -13.37
C LEU A 315 6.54 -0.65 -13.25
N SER A 316 6.18 -1.32 -12.17
CA SER A 316 6.37 -2.77 -12.02
C SER A 316 5.21 -3.37 -11.23
N LEU A 317 5.00 -4.68 -11.36
CA LEU A 317 4.06 -5.38 -10.49
C LEU A 317 4.62 -5.51 -9.06
N GLY A 318 3.78 -5.19 -8.09
CA GLY A 318 3.97 -5.51 -6.68
C GLY A 318 2.89 -6.48 -6.21
N GLY A 319 3.21 -7.25 -5.17
CA GLY A 319 2.35 -8.32 -4.67
C GLY A 319 2.60 -9.64 -5.41
N PRO A 320 1.60 -10.55 -5.46
CA PRO A 320 1.75 -11.84 -6.12
C PRO A 320 1.65 -11.67 -7.65
N TYR A 321 2.48 -12.44 -8.35
CA TYR A 321 2.44 -12.57 -9.81
C TYR A 321 1.43 -13.68 -10.18
N PRO A 322 0.69 -13.53 -11.30
CA PRO A 322 -0.15 -14.61 -11.82
C PRO A 322 0.71 -15.79 -12.30
N GLU A 323 0.77 -16.86 -11.52
CA GLU A 323 1.66 -18.01 -11.80
C GLU A 323 1.26 -18.81 -13.05
N HIS A 324 0.02 -18.67 -13.52
CA HIS A 324 -0.51 -19.39 -14.68
C HIS A 324 -0.17 -18.74 -16.03
N VAL A 325 0.54 -17.63 -16.03
CA VAL A 325 1.01 -16.98 -17.26
C VAL A 325 2.38 -16.33 -17.05
N ASP A 326 3.31 -16.62 -17.96
CA ASP A 326 4.61 -15.97 -18.01
C ASP A 326 4.49 -14.67 -18.80
N LEU A 327 4.43 -13.55 -18.08
CA LEU A 327 4.38 -12.20 -18.64
C LEU A 327 5.40 -11.34 -17.91
N ASP A 328 6.12 -10.52 -18.67
CA ASP A 328 6.90 -9.44 -18.09
C ASP A 328 5.95 -8.33 -17.62
N TRP A 329 6.05 -7.99 -16.34
CA TRP A 329 5.28 -6.92 -15.70
C TRP A 329 6.13 -5.73 -15.27
N ASP A 330 7.36 -5.66 -15.76
CA ASP A 330 8.18 -4.48 -15.68
C ASP A 330 7.93 -3.61 -16.91
N PHE A 331 7.68 -2.34 -16.64
CA PHE A 331 7.30 -1.33 -17.61
C PHE A 331 8.26 -0.16 -17.47
N PRO A 332 9.52 -0.31 -17.91
CA PRO A 332 10.48 0.78 -17.83
C PRO A 332 10.02 1.95 -18.70
N PHE A 333 10.30 3.16 -18.25
CA PHE A 333 10.19 4.36 -19.06
C PHE A 333 11.56 4.58 -19.70
N ASP A 334 11.59 4.68 -21.02
CA ASP A 334 12.81 5.02 -21.76
C ASP A 334 13.19 6.45 -21.38
N LEU A 335 14.15 6.59 -20.45
CA LEU A 335 14.62 7.85 -19.89
C LEU A 335 15.76 8.47 -20.70
#